data_AF-A0A1N7I423-F1
#
_entry.id   AF-A0A1N7I423-F1
#
_cell.length_a   1.000
_cell.length_b   1.000
_cell.length_c   1.000
_cell.angle_alpha   90.00
_cell.angle_beta   90.00
_cell.angle_gamma   90.00
#
_symmetry.space_group_name_H-M   'P 1'
#
loop_
_entity.id
_entity.type
_entity.pdbx_description
1 polymer ?
#
loop_
_entity_poly.entity_id
_entity_poly.type
_entity_poly.pdbx_seq_one_letter_code
_entity_poly.pdbx_strand_id
1 'polypeptide(L)' 'MEKEICKISVASNWLGDEYIFYEDHTIKRVYDNHSLNSNKTEWLKPNEISKQSKDKIVKGCPEEFKEQVMQILDYP' A
#
# COMPACT_ATOMS: atom_id res chain seq x y z
N MET A 1 6.17 -18.80 4.62
CA MET A 1 6.68 -17.96 3.52
C MET A 1 5.56 -16.98 3.21
N GLU A 2 5.74 -15.70 3.51
CA GLU A 2 4.73 -14.67 3.21
C GLU A 2 4.76 -14.41 1.71
N LYS A 3 3.67 -14.67 1.00
CA LYS A 3 3.54 -14.38 -0.42
C LYS A 3 3.03 -12.95 -0.60
N GLU A 4 3.87 -12.14 -1.22
CA GLU A 4 3.54 -10.79 -1.65
C GLU A 4 2.57 -10.89 -2.85
N ILE A 5 1.41 -10.24 -2.75
CA ILE A 5 0.45 -10.15 -3.86
C ILE A 5 0.95 -9.12 -4.85
N CYS A 6 1.10 -7.88 -4.40
CA CYS A 6 1.55 -6.77 -5.22
C CYS A 6 2.13 -5.65 -4.37
N LYS A 7 2.92 -4.79 -5.01
CA LYS A 7 3.41 -3.54 -4.44
C LYS A 7 2.91 -2.37 -5.27
N ILE A 8 2.40 -1.34 -4.61
CA ILE A 8 1.76 -0.19 -5.24
C ILE A 8 2.44 1.06 -4.70
N SER A 9 3.18 1.74 -5.56
CA SER A 9 3.84 2.99 -5.24
C SER A 9 2.86 4.15 -5.50
N VAL A 10 2.47 4.87 -4.45
CA VAL A 10 1.58 6.04 -4.53
C VAL A 10 2.29 7.37 -4.30
N ALA A 11 3.62 7.32 -4.21
CA ALA A 11 4.51 8.47 -4.14
C ALA A 11 4.10 9.51 -5.20
N SER A 12 3.68 10.70 -4.76
CA SER A 12 3.30 11.80 -5.65
C SER A 12 4.47 12.75 -5.93
N ASN A 13 5.63 12.57 -5.28
CA ASN A 13 6.81 13.42 -5.39
C ASN A 13 8.10 12.63 -5.09
N TRP A 14 9.16 13.31 -4.61
CA TRP A 14 10.49 12.74 -4.30
C TRP A 14 10.55 11.84 -3.04
N LEU A 15 9.51 11.86 -2.20
CA LEU A 15 9.43 10.98 -1.04
C LEU A 15 8.68 9.72 -1.45
N GLY A 16 9.36 8.58 -1.39
CA GLY A 16 8.78 7.26 -1.63
C GLY A 16 7.60 7.01 -0.69
N ASP A 17 6.53 6.44 -1.23
CA ASP A 17 5.38 5.94 -0.48
C ASP A 17 4.84 4.73 -1.22
N GLU A 18 5.09 3.55 -0.67
CA GLU A 18 4.85 2.26 -1.29
C GLU A 18 4.02 1.39 -0.34
N TYR A 19 2.99 0.75 -0.87
CA TYR A 19 2.11 -0.16 -0.14
C TYR A 19 2.28 -1.55 -0.71
N ILE A 20 2.70 -2.48 0.14
CA ILE A 20 2.93 -3.87 -0.19
C ILE A 20 1.81 -4.68 0.44
N PHE A 21 1.12 -5.45 -0.40
CA PHE A 21 0.00 -6.29 -0.03
C PHE A 21 0.45 -7.74 0.05
N TYR A 22 0.02 -8.44 1.10
CA TYR A 22 0.33 -9.85 1.34
C TYR A 22 -0.93 -10.71 1.31
N GLU A 23 -0.79 -11.98 0.97
CA GLU A 23 -1.92 -12.94 0.95
C GLU A 23 -2.61 -13.13 2.31
N ASP A 24 -1.94 -12.81 3.42
CA ASP A 24 -2.50 -12.88 4.77
C ASP A 24 -3.39 -11.67 5.13
N HIS A 25 -3.79 -10.87 4.13
CA HIS A 25 -4.51 -9.60 4.29
C HIS A 25 -3.75 -8.53 5.09
N THR A 26 -2.43 -8.69 5.18
CA THR A 26 -1.55 -7.72 5.83
C THR A 26 -1.08 -6.68 4.81
N ILE A 27 -0.98 -5.42 5.25
CA ILE A 27 -0.51 -4.32 4.43
C ILE A 27 0.73 -3.72 5.08
N LYS A 28 1.80 -3.58 4.30
CA LYS A 28 3.04 -2.96 4.73
C LYS A 28 3.26 -1.70 3.92
N ARG A 29 3.37 -0.58 4.61
CA ARG A 29 3.71 0.69 4.02
C ARG A 29 5.20 0.95 4.20
N VAL A 30 5.88 1.26 3.10
CA VAL A 30 7.27 1.72 3.10
C VAL A 30 7.27 3.14 2.58
N TYR A 31 7.67 4.09 3.43
CA TYR A 31 7.66 5.50 3.07
C TYR A 31 8.92 6.23 3.51
N ASP A 32 9.20 7.34 2.84
CA ASP A 32 10.31 8.23 3.12
C ASP A 32 9.78 9.47 3.85
N ASN A 33 10.19 9.66 5.11
CA ASN A 33 9.74 10.82 5.89
C ASN A 33 10.62 12.06 5.64
N HIS A 34 11.93 11.86 5.43
CA HIS A 34 12.88 12.94 5.14
C HIS A 34 14.15 12.38 4.47
N SER A 35 14.90 13.20 3.74
CA SER A 35 16.17 12.85 3.08
C SER A 35 17.26 12.23 3.98
N LEU A 36 17.10 12.25 5.32
CA LEU A 36 18.01 11.63 6.30
C LEU A 36 17.37 10.43 7.03
N ASN A 37 16.10 10.11 6.77
CA ASN A 37 15.35 9.02 7.40
C ASN A 37 14.41 8.38 6.38
N SER A 38 15.04 7.70 5.43
CA SER A 38 14.42 6.95 4.34
C SER A 38 14.04 5.54 4.75
N ASN A 39 13.07 4.92 4.06
CA ASN A 39 12.64 3.53 4.27
C ASN A 39 11.96 3.25 5.62
N LYS A 40 11.12 4.17 6.12
CA LYS A 40 10.24 3.85 7.24
C LYS A 40 9.29 2.75 6.81
N THR A 41 9.26 1.69 7.60
CA THR A 41 8.42 0.53 7.35
C THR A 41 7.38 0.45 8.45
N GLU A 42 6.11 0.40 8.07
CA GLU A 42 5.00 0.36 9.00
C GLU A 42 3.97 -0.67 8.53
N TRP A 43 3.42 -1.43 9.46
CA TRP A 43 2.35 -2.37 9.16
C TRP A 43 1.03 -1.66 9.43
N LEU A 44 0.20 -1.54 8.41
CA LEU A 44 -1.07 -0.83 8.48
C LEU A 44 -2.21 -1.82 8.30
N LYS A 45 -3.30 -1.56 9.03
CA LYS A 45 -4.58 -2.21 8.77
C LYS A 45 -5.32 -1.46 7.66
N PRO A 46 -6.23 -2.11 6.92
CA PRO A 46 -7.12 -1.42 5.97
C PRO A 46 -7.83 -0.20 6.55
N ASN A 47 -8.20 -0.26 7.83
CA ASN A 47 -8.88 0.84 8.53
C ASN A 47 -7.96 2.01 8.89
N GLU A 48 -6.64 1.82 8.87
CA GLU A 48 -5.65 2.88 9.14
C GLU A 48 -5.27 3.64 7.85
N ILE A 49 -5.57 3.06 6.69
CA ILE A 49 -5.31 3.69 5.39
C ILE A 49 -6.45 4.66 5.09
N SER A 50 -6.10 5.93 4.94
CA SER A 50 -7.05 6.99 4.57
C SER A 50 -7.69 6.71 3.21
N LYS A 51 -8.97 7.10 3.04
CA LYS A 51 -9.72 6.91 1.79
C LYS A 51 -8.97 7.45 0.56
N GLN A 52 -8.28 8.58 0.69
CA GLN A 52 -7.46 9.15 -0.37
C GLN A 52 -6.32 8.23 -0.82
N SER A 53 -5.63 7.58 0.13
CA SER A 53 -4.59 6.61 -0.19
C SER A 53 -5.20 5.36 -0.82
N LYS A 54 -6.31 4.84 -0.28
CA LYS A 54 -7.02 3.69 -0.88
C LYS A 54 -7.39 3.96 -2.35
N ASP A 55 -7.92 5.15 -2.64
CA ASP A 55 -8.27 5.56 -4.00
C ASP A 55 -7.06 5.58 -4.95
N LYS A 56 -5.93 6.16 -4.51
CA LYS A 56 -4.67 6.13 -5.26
C LYS A 56 -4.17 4.71 -5.52
N ILE A 57 -4.24 3.86 -4.50
CA ILE A 57 -3.81 2.46 -4.58
C ILE A 57 -4.67 1.72 -5.61
N VAL A 58 -6.00 1.76 -5.47
CA VAL A 58 -6.95 1.10 -6.37
C VAL A 58 -6.86 1.64 -7.81
N LYS A 59 -6.55 2.94 -7.97
CA LYS A 59 -6.35 3.58 -9.28
C LYS A 59 -5.03 3.17 -9.95
N GLY A 60 -3.98 2.94 -9.17
CA GLY A 60 -2.68 2.46 -9.66
C GLY A 60 -2.55 0.95 -9.74
N CYS A 61 -3.51 0.20 -9.19
CA CYS A 61 -3.48 -1.26 -9.14
C CYS A 61 -3.88 -1.86 -10.51
N PRO A 62 -3.13 -2.85 -11.03
CA PRO A 62 -3.56 -3.62 -12.20
C PRO A 62 -4.88 -4.33 -11.92
N GLU A 63 -5.75 -4.44 -12.92
CA GLU A 63 -7.07 -5.08 -12.77
C GLU A 63 -6.99 -6.52 -12.23
N GLU A 64 -5.91 -7.26 -12.56
CA GLU A 64 -5.64 -8.61 -12.06
C GLU A 64 -5.54 -8.69 -10.54
N PHE A 65 -4.98 -7.67 -9.87
CA PHE A 65 -4.81 -7.64 -8.41
C PHE A 65 -5.81 -6.72 -7.72
N LYS A 66 -6.56 -5.93 -8.50
CA LYS A 66 -7.47 -4.90 -8.00
C LYS A 66 -8.55 -5.47 -7.09
N GLU A 67 -9.12 -6.61 -7.46
CA GLU A 67 -10.17 -7.25 -6.67
C GLU A 67 -9.64 -7.73 -5.31
N GLN A 68 -8.49 -8.41 -5.28
CA GLN A 68 -7.82 -8.80 -4.04
C GLN A 68 -7.44 -7.58 -3.18
N VAL A 69 -6.85 -6.56 -3.79
CA VAL A 69 -6.45 -5.34 -3.08
C VAL A 69 -7.66 -4.61 -2.50
N MET A 70 -8.78 -4.54 -3.22
CA MET A 70 -10.03 -3.94 -2.71
C MET A 70 -10.59 -4.72 -1.51
N GLN A 71 -10.53 -6.05 -1.54
CA GLN A 71 -10.91 -6.89 -0.39
C GLN A 71 -9.98 -6.64 0.81
N ILE A 72 -8.67 -6.63 0.59
CA ILE A 72 -7.68 -6.40 1.67
C ILE A 72 -7.82 -4.98 2.24
N LEU A 73 -8.11 -4.01 1.39
CA LEU A 73 -8.32 -2.61 1.78
C LEU A 73 -9.66 -2.38 2.49
N ASP A 74 -10.55 -3.38 2.58
CA ASP A 74 -11.92 -3.20 3.06
C ASP A 74 -12.57 -1.97 2.39
N TYR A 75 -12.45 -1.91 1.06
CA TYR A 75 -12.94 -0.78 0.27
C TYR A 75 -14.40 -1.05 -0.16
N PRO A 76 -15.37 -0.22 0.28
CA PRO A 76 -16.79 -0.40 -0.05
C PRO A 76 -17.12 -0.03 -1.51
#